data_AF-A0A1M5S1B3-F1
#
_entry.id   AF-A0A1M5S1B3-F1
#
_cell.length_a   1.000
_cell.length_b   1.000
_cell.length_c   1.000
_cell.angle_alpha   90.00
_cell.angle_beta   90.00
_cell.angle_gamma   90.00
#
_symmetry.space_group_name_H-M   'P 1'
#
loop_
_entity.id
_entity.type
_entity.pdbx_description
1 polymer ?
#
loop_
_entity_poly.entity_id
_entity_poly.type
_entity_poly.pdbx_seq_one_letter_code
_entity_poly.pdbx_strand_id
1 'polypeptide(L)'
;MMGCQSNFSLGKYIITVSEYGALAWTTNATFGRTRSGSCSVVGNILILLSCEEKALGYLRLEFQRNQMKLPVWDFSRYYCLSLDLNSTGKRNNSTEACIEDLALNYDHRPPAYEEPGLYRLDRYEICVDPYGGISWTTIDGSGKAARGSAAIDSGILLLKPKHDIIDTGPARLFYSKLRSMPSWQRTDLWGYEASLRSCAARSRGSAGSARAILGRLFSRRTVF
;
A
#
# COMPACT_ATOMS: atom_id res chain seq x y z
N MET A 1 21.96 19.12 19.67
CA MET A 1 20.59 18.90 20.14
C MET A 1 20.09 17.63 19.45
N MET A 2 19.99 16.51 20.16
CA MET A 2 19.48 15.24 19.61
C MET A 2 17.96 15.24 19.74
N GLY A 3 17.26 15.24 18.60
CA GLY A 3 15.81 15.12 18.60
C GLY A 3 15.36 13.72 19.04
N CYS A 4 14.26 13.63 19.79
CA CYS A 4 13.62 12.40 20.21
C CYS A 4 13.02 11.66 19.01
N GLN A 5 13.74 10.63 18.54
CA GLN A 5 13.22 9.68 17.56
C GLN A 5 12.56 8.50 18.27
N SER A 6 11.36 8.13 17.81
CA SER A 6 10.66 6.93 18.31
C SER A 6 10.79 5.78 17.31
N ASN A 7 11.14 4.59 17.79
CA ASN A 7 11.34 3.41 16.96
C ASN A 7 10.32 2.33 17.27
N PHE A 8 9.76 1.71 16.23
CA PHE A 8 8.74 0.68 16.32
C PHE A 8 9.14 -0.56 15.50
N SER A 9 8.70 -1.74 15.95
CA SER A 9 8.87 -3.00 15.23
C SER A 9 7.68 -3.27 14.30
N LEU A 10 7.95 -3.58 13.04
CA LEU A 10 6.95 -4.00 12.04
C LEU A 10 7.48 -5.16 11.19
N GLY A 11 7.05 -6.39 11.45
CA GLY A 11 7.51 -7.55 10.69
C GLY A 11 9.04 -7.71 10.76
N LYS A 12 9.74 -7.50 9.64
CA LYS A 12 11.23 -7.47 9.54
C LYS A 12 11.83 -6.05 9.53
N TYR A 13 10.99 -5.04 9.62
CA TYR A 13 11.34 -3.63 9.53
C TYR A 13 11.32 -2.98 10.92
N ILE A 14 12.14 -1.94 11.07
CA ILE A 14 12.04 -0.95 12.13
C ILE A 14 11.45 0.31 11.49
N ILE A 15 10.40 0.87 12.07
CA ILE A 15 9.81 2.14 11.66
C ILE A 15 10.28 3.22 12.62
N THR A 16 10.94 4.24 12.09
CA THR A 16 11.40 5.40 12.83
C THR A 16 10.47 6.57 12.55
N VAL A 17 10.03 7.22 13.63
CA VAL A 17 9.22 8.44 13.58
C VAL A 17 10.10 9.59 14.08
N SER A 18 10.32 10.58 13.22
CA SER A 18 11.03 11.80 13.58
C SER A 18 10.12 12.74 14.38
N GLU A 19 10.73 13.73 15.04
CA GLU A 19 9.98 14.77 15.77
C GLU A 19 9.02 15.56 14.87
N TYR A 20 9.34 15.68 13.58
CA TYR A 20 8.51 16.36 12.58
C TYR A 20 7.45 15.43 11.96
N GLY A 21 7.33 14.20 12.47
CA GLY A 21 6.39 13.20 11.95
C GLY A 21 6.82 12.56 10.63
N ALA A 22 8.08 12.76 10.20
CA ALA A 22 8.62 12.03 9.05
C ALA A 22 8.82 10.56 9.43
N LEU A 23 8.40 9.66 8.55
CA LEU A 23 8.47 8.22 8.75
C LEU A 23 9.56 7.63 7.87
N ALA A 24 10.40 6.78 8.45
CA ALA A 24 11.40 6.02 7.73
C ALA A 24 11.33 4.55 8.14
N TRP A 25 11.67 3.66 7.22
CA TRP A 25 11.84 2.24 7.51
C TRP A 25 13.30 1.87 7.45
N THR A 26 13.70 0.88 8.24
CA THR A 26 15.01 0.25 8.17
C THR A 26 14.85 -1.27 8.24
N THR A 27 15.61 -2.00 7.44
CA THR A 27 15.71 -3.48 7.51
C THR A 27 17.17 -3.90 7.42
N ASN A 28 17.49 -5.03 8.04
CA ASN A 28 18.75 -5.71 7.77
C ASN A 28 18.81 -6.18 6.30
N ALA A 29 19.99 -6.07 5.70
CA ALA A 29 20.37 -6.59 4.41
C ALA A 29 21.57 -7.55 4.57
N THR A 30 21.89 -8.28 3.50
CA THR A 30 23.02 -9.22 3.50
C THR A 30 24.34 -8.52 3.78
N PHE A 31 25.28 -9.25 4.38
CA PHE A 31 26.66 -8.79 4.66
C PHE A 31 26.78 -7.63 5.66
N GLY A 32 25.99 -7.65 6.74
CA GLY A 32 26.08 -6.61 7.78
C GLY A 32 25.71 -5.21 7.28
N ARG A 33 24.84 -5.14 6.27
CA ARG A 33 24.33 -3.89 5.72
C ARG A 33 22.92 -3.64 6.20
N THR A 34 22.53 -2.38 6.24
CA THR A 34 21.14 -1.98 6.42
C THR A 34 20.63 -1.33 5.14
N ARG A 35 19.32 -1.42 4.94
CA ARG A 35 18.58 -0.67 3.93
C ARG A 35 17.56 0.19 4.63
N SER A 36 17.43 1.42 4.18
CA SER A 36 16.43 2.36 4.66
C SER A 36 15.77 3.11 3.51
N GLY A 37 14.60 3.65 3.80
CA GLY A 37 13.84 4.51 2.89
C GLY A 37 12.70 5.17 3.63
N SER A 38 12.02 6.10 2.96
CA SER A 38 10.90 6.83 3.52
C SER A 38 9.63 5.97 3.61
N CYS A 39 8.67 6.37 4.45
CA CYS A 39 7.33 5.78 4.49
C CYS A 39 6.26 6.86 4.34
N SER A 40 5.10 6.45 3.81
CA SER A 40 3.89 7.25 3.78
C SER A 40 2.73 6.48 4.37
N VAL A 41 1.89 7.14 5.18
CA VAL A 41 0.64 6.56 5.68
C VAL A 41 -0.50 7.09 4.84
N VAL A 42 -1.28 6.19 4.27
CA VAL A 42 -2.50 6.48 3.53
C VAL A 42 -3.65 5.75 4.20
N GLY A 43 -4.54 6.50 4.87
CA GLY A 43 -5.62 5.93 5.65
C GLY A 43 -5.11 4.87 6.65
N ASN A 44 -5.52 3.61 6.46
CA ASN A 44 -5.15 2.49 7.32
C ASN A 44 -3.94 1.68 6.81
N ILE A 45 -3.22 2.17 5.79
CA ILE A 45 -2.13 1.47 5.12
C ILE A 45 -0.83 2.25 5.26
N LEU A 46 0.21 1.61 5.79
CA LEU A 46 1.59 2.11 5.77
C LEU A 46 2.30 1.63 4.49
N ILE A 47 2.74 2.55 3.66
CA ILE A 47 3.45 2.25 2.41
C ILE A 47 4.94 2.51 2.62
N LEU A 48 5.74 1.47 2.46
CA LEU A 48 7.20 1.56 2.52
C LEU A 48 7.72 1.95 1.13
N LEU A 49 8.25 3.17 0.99
CA LEU A 49 8.77 3.69 -0.27
C LEU A 49 10.10 3.02 -0.64
N SER A 50 10.61 3.32 -1.82
CA SER A 50 11.85 2.75 -2.35
C SER A 50 13.03 2.94 -1.41
N CYS A 51 13.99 2.02 -1.51
CA CYS A 51 15.22 2.07 -0.73
C CYS A 51 16.07 3.26 -1.22
N GLU A 52 16.36 4.18 -0.31
CA GLU A 52 17.16 5.37 -0.59
C GLU A 52 18.63 5.16 -0.17
N GLU A 53 18.88 4.40 0.90
CA GLU A 53 20.20 4.32 1.52
C GLU A 53 20.65 2.88 1.82
N LYS A 54 21.96 2.65 1.66
CA LYS A 54 22.66 1.42 2.07
C LYS A 54 23.82 1.81 2.97
N ALA A 55 23.70 1.54 4.26
CA ALA A 55 24.74 1.82 5.24
C ALA A 55 25.40 0.53 5.76
N LEU A 56 26.59 0.67 6.32
CA LEU A 56 27.12 -0.33 7.25
C LEU A 56 26.15 -0.40 8.43
N GLY A 57 25.74 -1.60 8.79
CA GLY A 57 24.70 -1.80 9.77
C GLY A 57 24.95 -3.02 10.64
N TYR A 58 23.93 -3.36 11.41
CA TYR A 58 23.99 -4.47 12.34
C TYR A 58 24.12 -5.82 11.64
N LEU A 59 24.80 -6.76 12.30
CA LEU A 59 24.66 -8.17 11.94
C LEU A 59 23.20 -8.59 12.09
N ARG A 60 22.76 -9.56 11.28
CA ARG A 60 21.35 -9.99 11.23
C ARG A 60 20.76 -10.31 12.60
N LEU A 61 21.53 -11.00 13.45
CA LEU A 61 21.11 -11.38 14.80
C LEU A 61 20.99 -10.19 15.74
N GLU A 62 21.90 -9.21 15.65
CA GLU A 62 21.85 -7.99 16.45
C GLU A 62 20.64 -7.13 16.06
N PHE A 63 20.40 -6.97 14.75
CA PHE A 63 19.23 -6.26 14.25
C PHE A 63 17.93 -6.88 14.79
N GLN A 64 17.81 -8.20 14.69
CA GLN A 64 16.63 -8.92 15.18
C GLN A 64 16.48 -8.78 16.70
N ARG A 65 17.57 -8.87 17.46
CA ARG A 65 17.57 -8.69 18.92
C ARG A 65 17.12 -7.28 19.33
N ASN A 66 17.57 -6.26 18.60
CA ASN A 66 17.16 -4.88 18.85
C ASN A 66 15.70 -4.65 18.48
N GLN A 67 15.28 -5.16 17.32
CA GLN A 67 13.89 -5.05 16.87
C GLN A 67 12.91 -5.70 17.85
N MET A 68 13.24 -6.84 18.44
CA MET A 68 12.38 -7.53 19.42
C MET A 68 12.13 -6.74 20.71
N LYS A 69 12.94 -5.71 21.00
CA LYS A 69 12.77 -4.84 22.18
C LYS A 69 11.91 -3.61 21.90
N LEU A 70 11.57 -3.36 20.63
CA LEU A 70 10.82 -2.17 20.24
C LEU A 70 9.31 -2.40 20.39
N PRO A 71 8.54 -1.35 20.71
CA PRO A 71 7.09 -1.40 20.67
C PRO A 71 6.59 -1.77 19.27
N VAL A 72 5.49 -2.50 19.19
CA VAL A 72 4.88 -2.90 17.90
C VAL A 72 4.21 -1.70 17.24
N TRP A 73 4.36 -1.59 15.92
CA TRP A 73 3.63 -0.60 15.13
C TRP A 73 2.12 -0.89 15.15
N ASP A 74 1.33 0.04 15.71
CA ASP A 74 -0.14 -0.07 15.84
C ASP A 74 -0.91 1.11 15.22
N PHE A 75 -0.23 1.96 14.43
CA PHE A 75 -0.82 3.15 13.81
C PHE A 75 -1.52 2.90 12.47
N SER A 76 -1.28 1.75 11.84
CA SER A 76 -1.96 1.32 10.61
C SER A 76 -2.37 -0.15 10.72
N ARG A 77 -3.43 -0.54 10.02
CA ARG A 77 -3.90 -1.94 10.00
C ARG A 77 -3.04 -2.81 9.09
N TYR A 78 -2.65 -2.25 7.96
CA TYR A 78 -1.87 -2.93 6.94
C TYR A 78 -0.59 -2.17 6.59
N TYR A 79 0.33 -2.87 5.95
CA TYR A 79 1.48 -2.28 5.27
C TYR A 79 1.78 -3.00 3.96
N CYS A 80 2.36 -2.30 2.99
CA CYS A 80 2.89 -2.87 1.74
C CYS A 80 4.13 -2.11 1.27
N LEU A 81 4.78 -2.61 0.22
CA LEU A 81 5.87 -1.90 -0.45
C LEU A 81 5.31 -1.04 -1.59
N SER A 82 5.92 0.10 -1.87
CA SER A 82 5.53 0.96 -3.02
C SER A 82 5.64 0.21 -4.34
N LEU A 83 6.61 -0.71 -4.46
CA LEU A 83 6.80 -1.56 -5.64
C LEU A 83 5.66 -2.54 -5.91
N ASP A 84 4.82 -2.81 -4.91
CA ASP A 84 3.65 -3.68 -5.05
C ASP A 84 2.41 -2.90 -5.56
N LEU A 85 2.55 -1.58 -5.72
CA LEU A 85 1.51 -0.67 -6.19
C LEU A 85 1.86 -0.12 -7.57
N ASN A 86 0.83 0.26 -8.31
CA ASN A 86 0.93 0.81 -9.65
C ASN A 86 0.11 2.10 -9.74
N SER A 87 0.64 3.08 -10.46
CA SER A 87 -0.14 4.26 -10.87
C SER A 87 -1.21 3.86 -11.88
N THR A 88 -2.39 4.46 -11.79
CA THR A 88 -3.46 4.27 -12.80
C THR A 88 -3.21 5.05 -14.08
N GLY A 89 -2.16 5.89 -14.12
CA GLY A 89 -1.80 6.72 -15.26
C GLY A 89 -2.60 8.03 -15.36
N LYS A 90 -3.52 8.29 -14.42
CA LYS A 90 -4.36 9.52 -14.39
C LYS A 90 -3.55 10.82 -14.45
N ARG A 91 -2.38 10.85 -13.80
CA ARG A 91 -1.58 12.07 -13.58
C ARG A 91 -0.21 12.09 -14.26
N ASN A 92 0.15 11.08 -15.06
CA ASN A 92 1.51 10.92 -15.60
C ASN A 92 2.64 10.99 -14.54
N ASN A 93 2.29 10.74 -13.27
CA ASN A 93 3.20 10.80 -12.14
C ASN A 93 3.76 9.40 -11.84
N SER A 94 4.94 9.36 -11.22
CA SER A 94 5.48 8.12 -10.64
C SER A 94 4.55 7.58 -9.56
N THR A 95 4.60 6.27 -9.31
CA THR A 95 3.82 5.63 -8.24
C THR A 95 4.07 6.30 -6.89
N GLU A 96 5.33 6.66 -6.58
CA GLU A 96 5.70 7.29 -5.31
C GLU A 96 5.15 8.72 -5.19
N ALA A 97 5.18 9.51 -6.26
CA ALA A 97 4.54 10.83 -6.26
C ALA A 97 3.02 10.72 -6.06
N CYS A 98 2.36 9.70 -6.64
CA CYS A 98 0.96 9.41 -6.37
C CYS A 98 0.71 8.99 -4.90
N ILE A 99 1.63 8.24 -4.30
CA ILE A 99 1.54 7.83 -2.88
C ILE A 99 1.65 9.06 -1.97
N GLU A 100 2.62 9.94 -2.22
CA GLU A 100 2.83 11.15 -1.44
C GLU A 100 1.63 12.09 -1.52
N ASP A 101 1.14 12.37 -2.73
CA ASP A 101 -0.06 13.18 -2.92
C ASP A 101 -1.29 12.57 -2.21
N LEU A 102 -1.44 11.25 -2.29
CA LEU A 102 -2.54 10.55 -1.63
C LEU A 102 -2.42 10.63 -0.10
N ALA A 103 -1.20 10.53 0.45
CA ALA A 103 -0.95 10.63 1.88
C ALA A 103 -1.19 12.05 2.43
N LEU A 104 -0.92 13.08 1.63
CA LEU A 104 -1.16 14.48 2.00
C LEU A 104 -2.65 14.86 1.92
N ASN A 105 -3.37 14.33 0.93
CA ASN A 105 -4.74 14.73 0.64
C ASN A 105 -5.79 13.71 1.08
N TYR A 106 -5.40 12.68 1.82
CA TYR A 106 -6.29 11.56 2.19
C TYR A 106 -7.60 12.04 2.85
N ASP A 107 -7.50 12.91 3.85
CA ASP A 107 -8.64 13.40 4.64
C ASP A 107 -9.58 14.33 3.86
N HIS A 108 -9.10 14.88 2.73
CA HIS A 108 -9.84 15.84 1.92
C HIS A 108 -10.46 15.21 0.67
N ARG A 109 -10.23 13.91 0.43
CA ARG A 109 -10.75 13.24 -0.76
C ARG A 109 -12.20 12.82 -0.52
N PRO A 110 -13.16 13.35 -1.29
CA PRO A 110 -14.52 12.85 -1.19
C PRO A 110 -14.56 11.37 -1.55
N PRO A 111 -15.43 10.55 -0.93
CA PRO A 111 -15.67 9.20 -1.38
C PRO A 111 -16.07 9.27 -2.86
N ALA A 112 -15.33 8.60 -3.72
CA ALA A 112 -15.61 8.62 -5.15
C ALA A 112 -17.01 8.03 -5.35
N TYR A 113 -17.96 8.83 -5.86
CA TYR A 113 -19.26 8.31 -6.27
C TYR A 113 -19.04 7.29 -7.38
N GLU A 114 -19.57 6.10 -7.19
CA GLU A 114 -19.30 4.96 -8.06
C GLU A 114 -20.36 4.84 -9.15
N GLU A 115 -20.21 5.60 -10.24
CA GLU A 115 -21.10 5.43 -11.40
C GLU A 115 -21.03 4.00 -11.94
N PRO A 116 -22.11 3.22 -11.99
CA PRO A 116 -22.03 1.85 -12.47
C PRO A 116 -21.52 1.81 -13.91
N GLY A 117 -20.66 0.85 -14.24
CA GLY A 117 -20.06 0.79 -15.57
C GLY A 117 -18.86 -0.12 -15.74
N LEU A 118 -18.38 -0.19 -16.98
CA LEU A 118 -17.18 -0.92 -17.38
C LEU A 118 -16.04 0.05 -17.67
N TYR A 119 -14.87 -0.22 -17.09
CA TYR A 119 -13.70 0.63 -17.19
C TYR A 119 -12.47 -0.20 -17.56
N ARG A 120 -11.50 0.44 -18.20
CA ARG A 120 -10.18 -0.12 -18.46
C ARG A 120 -9.19 0.33 -17.40
N LEU A 121 -8.49 -0.62 -16.79
CA LEU A 121 -7.31 -0.39 -15.97
C LEU A 121 -6.16 -1.25 -16.50
N ASP A 122 -5.22 -0.65 -17.23
CA ASP A 122 -4.15 -1.39 -17.90
C ASP A 122 -4.70 -2.58 -18.73
N ARG A 123 -4.42 -3.83 -18.33
CA ARG A 123 -4.91 -5.08 -18.94
C ARG A 123 -6.20 -5.63 -18.32
N TYR A 124 -6.81 -4.90 -17.40
CA TYR A 124 -7.99 -5.30 -16.64
C TYR A 124 -9.24 -4.57 -17.12
N GLU A 125 -10.31 -5.32 -17.34
CA GLU A 125 -11.67 -4.81 -17.35
C GLU A 125 -12.13 -4.71 -15.90
N ILE A 126 -12.47 -3.50 -15.44
CA ILE A 126 -13.02 -3.24 -14.12
C ILE A 126 -14.52 -2.98 -14.27
N CYS A 127 -15.34 -3.80 -13.62
CA CYS A 127 -16.79 -3.66 -13.60
C CYS A 127 -17.23 -3.15 -12.23
N VAL A 128 -18.02 -2.09 -12.24
CA VAL A 128 -18.67 -1.49 -11.08
C VAL A 128 -20.17 -1.71 -11.24
N ASP A 129 -20.75 -2.48 -10.33
CA ASP A 129 -22.18 -2.75 -10.37
C ASP A 129 -23.01 -1.63 -9.71
N PRO A 130 -24.35 -1.62 -9.88
CA PRO A 130 -25.24 -0.62 -9.28
C PRO A 130 -25.23 -0.54 -7.74
N TYR A 131 -24.66 -1.54 -7.08
CA TYR A 131 -24.58 -1.63 -5.62
C TYR A 131 -23.18 -1.25 -5.09
N GLY A 132 -22.27 -0.79 -5.96
CA GLY A 132 -20.89 -0.45 -5.59
C GLY A 132 -19.96 -1.65 -5.47
N GLY A 133 -20.40 -2.84 -5.93
CA GLY A 133 -19.52 -3.99 -6.04
C GLY A 133 -18.53 -3.79 -7.18
N ILE A 134 -17.24 -4.04 -6.90
CA ILE A 134 -16.18 -3.93 -7.90
C ILE A 134 -15.66 -5.34 -8.22
N SER A 135 -15.57 -5.64 -9.50
CA SER A 135 -14.93 -6.87 -10.01
C SER A 135 -13.95 -6.55 -11.13
N TRP A 136 -13.02 -7.46 -11.35
CA TRP A 136 -12.03 -7.34 -12.41
C TRP A 136 -12.02 -8.59 -13.27
N THR A 137 -11.73 -8.42 -14.56
CA THR A 137 -11.49 -9.52 -15.51
C THR A 137 -10.21 -9.24 -16.30
N THR A 138 -9.37 -10.24 -16.53
CA THR A 138 -8.20 -10.15 -17.43
C THR A 138 -7.93 -11.49 -18.11
N ILE A 139 -7.15 -11.50 -19.17
CA ILE A 139 -6.58 -12.73 -19.74
C ILE A 139 -5.33 -13.09 -18.93
N ASP A 140 -5.25 -14.28 -18.36
CA ASP A 140 -4.09 -14.73 -17.59
C ASP A 140 -2.98 -15.32 -18.49
N GLY A 141 -1.87 -15.76 -17.88
CA GLY A 141 -0.73 -16.32 -18.63
C GLY A 141 -1.05 -17.60 -19.42
N SER A 142 -2.18 -18.25 -19.13
CA SER A 142 -2.67 -19.42 -19.87
C SER A 142 -3.56 -19.06 -21.07
N GLY A 143 -3.80 -17.76 -21.31
CA GLY A 143 -4.67 -17.29 -22.38
C GLY A 143 -6.17 -17.39 -22.05
N LYS A 144 -6.52 -17.78 -20.82
CA LYS A 144 -7.91 -17.86 -20.34
C LYS A 144 -8.30 -16.59 -19.62
N ALA A 145 -9.58 -16.21 -19.66
CA ALA A 145 -10.05 -15.14 -18.80
C ALA A 145 -10.12 -15.60 -17.35
N ALA A 146 -9.57 -14.76 -16.47
CA ALA A 146 -9.69 -14.87 -15.03
C ALA A 146 -10.52 -13.69 -14.52
N ARG A 147 -11.39 -13.96 -13.56
CA ARG A 147 -12.17 -12.95 -12.85
C ARG A 147 -11.91 -13.01 -11.35
N GLY A 148 -11.91 -11.83 -10.74
CA GLY A 148 -11.84 -11.67 -9.29
C GLY A 148 -12.69 -10.48 -8.83
N SER A 149 -12.83 -10.33 -7.52
CA SER A 149 -13.43 -9.15 -6.90
C SER A 149 -12.36 -8.09 -6.65
N ALA A 150 -12.77 -6.84 -6.47
CA ALA A 150 -11.90 -5.77 -6.04
C ALA A 150 -12.59 -4.94 -4.95
N ALA A 151 -11.81 -4.14 -4.24
CA ALA A 151 -12.31 -3.16 -3.30
C ALA A 151 -11.43 -1.92 -3.33
N ILE A 152 -11.98 -0.76 -2.99
CA ILE A 152 -11.19 0.44 -2.73
C ILE A 152 -10.99 0.54 -1.21
N ASP A 153 -9.73 0.49 -0.76
CA ASP A 153 -9.37 0.76 0.63
C ASP A 153 -8.36 1.91 0.63
N SER A 154 -8.61 2.90 1.48
CA SER A 154 -7.72 4.04 1.68
C SER A 154 -7.37 4.77 0.35
N GLY A 155 -8.32 4.86 -0.58
CA GLY A 155 -8.12 5.51 -1.88
C GLY A 155 -7.32 4.71 -2.92
N ILE A 156 -7.02 3.44 -2.63
CA ILE A 156 -6.27 2.52 -3.48
C ILE A 156 -7.20 1.40 -3.94
N LEU A 157 -7.20 1.09 -5.25
CA LEU A 157 -7.95 -0.05 -5.77
C LEU A 157 -7.16 -1.35 -5.53
N LEU A 158 -7.74 -2.28 -4.80
CA LEU A 158 -7.14 -3.57 -4.44
C LEU A 158 -7.84 -4.69 -5.19
N LEU A 159 -7.10 -5.35 -6.08
CA LEU A 159 -7.56 -6.54 -6.79
C LEU A 159 -7.41 -7.76 -5.88
N LYS A 160 -8.53 -8.41 -5.56
CA LYS A 160 -8.56 -9.65 -4.78
C LYS A 160 -8.17 -10.85 -5.66
N PRO A 161 -7.78 -12.00 -5.09
CA PRO A 161 -7.47 -13.19 -5.86
C PRO A 161 -8.59 -13.58 -6.84
N LYS A 162 -8.18 -14.16 -7.98
CA LYS A 162 -9.15 -14.74 -8.91
C LYS A 162 -9.92 -15.87 -8.26
N HIS A 163 -11.22 -15.93 -8.50
CA HIS A 163 -12.07 -17.03 -8.07
C HIS A 163 -12.72 -17.76 -9.24
N ASP A 164 -12.82 -17.12 -10.41
CA ASP A 164 -13.47 -17.71 -11.59
C ASP A 164 -12.55 -17.74 -12.81
N ILE A 165 -12.70 -18.78 -13.63
CA ILE A 165 -12.18 -18.87 -14.99
C ILE A 165 -13.36 -18.78 -15.94
N ILE A 166 -13.31 -17.84 -16.89
CA ILE A 166 -14.43 -17.54 -17.77
C ILE A 166 -13.98 -17.73 -19.21
N ASP A 167 -14.90 -18.18 -20.06
CA ASP A 167 -14.72 -18.11 -21.50
C ASP A 167 -15.11 -16.71 -22.00
N THR A 168 -14.11 -15.87 -22.26
CA THR A 168 -14.28 -14.57 -22.91
C THR A 168 -14.04 -14.64 -24.42
N GLY A 169 -13.94 -15.84 -24.98
CA GLY A 169 -13.48 -16.05 -26.34
C GLY A 169 -11.99 -15.69 -26.52
N PRO A 170 -11.56 -15.43 -27.76
CA PRO A 170 -10.15 -15.16 -28.08
C PRO A 170 -9.62 -13.93 -27.34
N ALA A 171 -8.41 -14.04 -26.76
CA ALA A 171 -7.73 -12.95 -26.07
C ALA A 171 -7.66 -11.66 -26.91
N ARG A 172 -7.53 -11.78 -28.24
CA ARG A 172 -7.55 -10.64 -29.17
C ARG A 172 -8.85 -9.83 -29.09
N LEU A 173 -10.01 -10.50 -28.98
CA LEU A 173 -11.30 -9.83 -28.86
C LEU A 173 -11.44 -9.13 -27.50
N PHE A 174 -10.92 -9.76 -26.44
CA PHE A 174 -10.87 -9.14 -25.12
C PHE A 174 -10.08 -7.83 -25.16
N TYR A 175 -8.87 -7.83 -25.72
CA TYR A 175 -8.05 -6.62 -25.78
C TYR A 175 -8.60 -5.56 -26.76
N SER A 176 -9.27 -5.95 -27.84
CA SER A 176 -9.95 -4.97 -28.70
C SER A 176 -11.12 -4.29 -27.99
N LYS A 177 -11.91 -5.06 -27.24
CA LYS A 177 -12.99 -4.52 -26.39
C LYS A 177 -12.43 -3.61 -25.29
N LEU A 178 -11.34 -4.03 -24.66
CA LEU A 178 -10.71 -3.27 -23.59
C LEU A 178 -10.27 -1.87 -24.04
N ARG A 179 -9.74 -1.75 -25.27
CA ARG A 179 -9.29 -0.46 -25.84
C ARG A 179 -10.42 0.55 -26.05
N SER A 180 -11.67 0.11 -26.21
CA SER A 180 -12.81 1.01 -26.42
C SER A 180 -13.47 1.45 -25.11
N MET A 181 -13.03 0.95 -23.95
CA MET A 181 -13.60 1.32 -22.65
C MET A 181 -13.04 2.63 -22.12
N PRO A 182 -13.83 3.39 -21.32
CA PRO A 182 -13.31 4.53 -20.57
C PRO A 182 -12.21 4.06 -19.61
N SER A 183 -11.18 4.88 -19.43
CA SER A 183 -10.09 4.54 -18.51
C SER A 183 -10.55 4.69 -17.06
N TRP A 184 -10.01 3.87 -16.15
CA TRP A 184 -10.27 3.97 -14.73
C TRP A 184 -9.64 5.25 -14.16
N GLN A 185 -10.47 6.12 -13.56
CA GLN A 185 -10.05 7.44 -13.06
C GLN A 185 -10.39 7.69 -11.58
N ARG A 186 -10.91 6.66 -10.87
CA ARG A 186 -11.43 6.82 -9.51
C ARG A 186 -10.33 6.83 -8.46
N THR A 187 -9.33 5.96 -8.62
CA THR A 187 -8.13 5.91 -7.78
C THR A 187 -6.90 6.32 -8.59
N ASP A 188 -5.89 6.86 -7.92
CA ASP A 188 -4.59 7.15 -8.53
C ASP A 188 -3.64 5.95 -8.47
N LEU A 189 -3.94 5.02 -7.55
CA LEU A 189 -3.16 3.84 -7.28
C LEU A 189 -4.04 2.58 -7.35
N TRP A 190 -3.40 1.49 -7.74
CA TRP A 190 -3.96 0.15 -7.64
C TRP A 190 -2.88 -0.89 -7.31
N GLY A 191 -3.29 -2.02 -6.76
CA GLY A 191 -2.41 -3.14 -6.44
C GLY A 191 -3.21 -4.40 -6.18
N TYR A 192 -2.55 -5.44 -5.69
CA TYR A 192 -3.22 -6.66 -5.27
C TYR A 192 -3.45 -6.64 -3.76
N GLU A 193 -4.61 -7.15 -3.31
CA GLU A 193 -4.89 -7.32 -1.88
C GLU A 193 -3.83 -8.23 -1.21
N ALA A 194 -3.31 -9.23 -1.94
CA ALA A 194 -2.26 -10.13 -1.48
C ALA A 194 -0.93 -9.43 -1.16
N SER A 195 -0.72 -8.21 -1.65
CA SER A 195 0.45 -7.39 -1.33
C SER A 195 0.36 -6.73 0.05
N LEU A 196 -0.85 -6.63 0.60
CA LEU A 196 -1.07 -6.08 1.95
C LEU A 196 -0.68 -7.11 3.01
N ARG A 197 0.06 -6.64 4.00
CA ARG A 197 0.49 -7.42 5.16
C ARG A 197 -0.11 -6.82 6.41
N SER A 198 -0.62 -7.65 7.32
CA SER A 198 -1.15 -7.16 8.59
C SER A 198 -0.01 -6.65 9.49
N CYS A 199 -0.20 -5.46 10.07
CA CYS A 199 0.72 -4.92 11.07
C CYS A 199 0.67 -5.72 12.40
N ALA A 200 -0.48 -6.35 12.69
CA ALA A 200 -0.74 -7.03 13.97
C ALA A 200 -0.20 -8.48 14.05
N ALA A 201 0.41 -9.02 12.99
CA ALA A 201 0.73 -10.45 12.88
C ALA A 201 1.78 -10.99 13.89
N ARG A 202 2.27 -10.19 14.85
CA ARG A 202 3.24 -10.60 15.88
C ARG A 202 2.72 -10.58 17.33
N SER A 203 1.43 -10.34 17.59
CA SER A 203 0.91 -10.33 18.97
C SER A 203 0.67 -11.75 19.54
N ARG A 204 1.75 -12.48 19.84
CA ARG A 204 1.75 -13.46 20.93
C ARG A 204 2.88 -13.11 21.90
N GLY A 205 2.57 -12.28 22.89
CA GLY A 205 3.38 -12.02 24.09
C GLY A 205 3.91 -10.59 24.22
N SER A 206 3.48 -9.89 25.28
CA SER A 206 4.05 -8.66 25.87
C SER A 206 3.92 -7.37 25.04
N ALA A 207 2.93 -6.51 25.29
CA ALA A 207 2.82 -5.48 26.35
C ALA A 207 3.29 -4.08 25.88
N GLY A 208 2.35 -3.12 25.89
CA GLY A 208 2.57 -1.70 25.57
C GLY A 208 2.01 -1.31 24.20
N SER A 209 0.75 -0.85 24.15
CA SER A 209 0.20 -0.18 22.96
C SER A 209 0.84 1.20 22.81
N ALA A 210 1.41 1.47 21.64
CA ALA A 210 2.13 2.71 21.31
C ALA A 210 1.19 3.90 21.07
N ARG A 211 -0.13 3.65 20.99
CA ARG A 211 -1.16 4.65 20.74
C ARG A 211 -1.14 5.84 21.71
N ALA A 212 -0.58 5.69 22.91
CA ALA A 212 -0.47 6.77 23.90
C ALA A 212 0.66 7.80 23.61
N ILE A 213 1.70 7.43 22.86
CA ILE A 213 2.92 8.27 22.74
C ILE A 213 2.86 9.23 21.55
N LEU A 214 2.12 8.90 20.48
CA LEU A 214 2.12 9.70 19.24
C LEU A 214 0.75 10.25 18.80
N GLY A 215 -0.31 10.08 19.62
CA GLY A 215 -1.62 10.70 19.36
C GLY A 215 -1.58 12.23 19.21
N ARG A 216 -0.51 12.88 19.67
CA ARG A 216 -0.27 14.33 19.52
C ARG A 216 0.44 14.73 18.22
N LEU A 217 1.14 13.83 17.54
CA LEU A 217 1.87 14.14 16.30
C LEU A 217 0.99 13.96 15.05
N PHE A 218 0.14 12.94 15.03
CA PHE A 218 -0.81 12.74 13.93
C PHE A 218 -2.05 13.66 14.00
N SER A 219 -2.41 14.17 15.19
CA SER A 219 -3.51 15.15 15.35
C SER A 219 -3.13 16.59 14.99
N ARG A 220 -1.84 16.90 14.80
CA ARG A 220 -1.37 18.27 14.49
C ARG A 220 -1.36 18.63 13.01
N ARG A 221 -1.76 17.72 12.11
CA ARG A 221 -1.97 18.04 10.69
C ARG A 221 -3.35 18.64 10.39
N THR A 222 -4.20 18.83 11.40
CA THR A 222 -5.59 19.34 11.23
C THR A 222 -5.78 20.82 11.52
N VAL A 223 -4.73 21.64 11.50
CA VAL A 223 -4.86 23.10 11.54
C VAL A 223 -3.72 23.70 10.73
N PHE A 224 -3.99 24.13 9.51
CA PHE A 224 -3.72 25.47 8.96
C PHE A 224 -4.23 25.53 7.51
#